data_AF-A0A822ZE42-F1
#
_entry.id   AF-A0A822ZE42-F1
#
_cell.length_a   1.000
_cell.length_b   1.000
_cell.length_c   1.000
_cell.angle_alpha   90.00
_cell.angle_beta   90.00
_cell.angle_gamma   90.00
#
_symmetry.space_group_name_H-M   'P 1'
#
loop_
_entity.id
_entity.type
_entity.pdbx_description
1 polymer ?
#
loop_
_entity_poly.entity_id
_entity_poly.type
_entity_poly.pdbx_seq_one_letter_code
_entity_poly.pdbx_strand_id
1 'polypeptide(L)'
;MYKACIYPLRYCTASHKWLKPQFQSHLSSHVKELVQGIIKGETQVLAMLVTMEEIFRGTKEFKQKVFEKVQLELNQFGLLVYNANVKQLVDIDVAEAKMKGEIGAKLHEGQTRIISTQSQGEGKKEEIKVKTNVRIYENQKEADVVEANADLATKKSAKAVTIREAELQREVERMTTLTRTEKSTIAEAFFYACQQVADAELYAKKKEAEGIMVLAQAQGVYLRTLLEALGGNYSALRDYMMINGGMFQQMDIVKAYLERVK
;
A
#
# COMPACT_ATOMS: atom_id res chain seq x y z
N MET A 1 -4.20 -19.24 -50.79
CA MET A 1 -5.08 -18.49 -51.72
C MET A 1 -4.21 -17.96 -52.86
N TYR A 2 -4.07 -18.73 -53.94
CA TYR A 2 -3.27 -18.35 -55.11
C TYR A 2 -4.17 -17.62 -56.12
N LYS A 3 -3.84 -16.35 -56.44
CA LYS A 3 -4.45 -15.56 -57.51
C LYS A 3 -3.84 -16.00 -58.85
N ALA A 4 -4.64 -16.56 -59.74
CA ALA A 4 -4.27 -16.76 -61.13
C ALA A 4 -4.85 -15.61 -61.98
N CYS A 5 -3.98 -14.71 -62.45
CA CYS A 5 -4.32 -13.67 -63.42
C CYS A 5 -4.31 -14.29 -64.83
N ILE A 6 -5.49 -14.47 -65.43
CA ILE A 6 -5.64 -14.85 -66.83
C ILE A 6 -5.81 -13.55 -67.62
N TYR A 7 -4.79 -13.16 -68.40
CA TYR A 7 -4.83 -11.98 -69.27
C TYR A 7 -5.53 -12.29 -70.60
N PRO A 8 -6.52 -11.50 -71.05
CA PRO A 8 -7.13 -11.65 -72.37
C PRO A 8 -6.43 -10.77 -73.42
N LEU A 9 -6.15 -11.38 -74.58
CA LEU A 9 -5.69 -10.74 -75.83
C LEU A 9 -6.62 -9.58 -76.23
N ARG A 10 -6.23 -8.36 -75.87
CA ARG A 10 -6.67 -7.14 -76.57
C ARG A 10 -5.91 -7.09 -77.91
N TYR A 11 -6.44 -6.36 -78.89
CA TYR A 11 -5.84 -6.09 -80.21
C TYR A 11 -6.20 -7.03 -81.38
N CYS A 12 -7.49 -7.08 -81.73
CA CYS A 12 -7.88 -7.08 -83.14
C CYS A 12 -8.75 -5.83 -83.38
N THR A 13 -8.14 -4.73 -83.83
CA THR A 13 -8.89 -3.50 -84.17
C THR A 13 -9.18 -3.50 -85.67
N ALA A 14 -10.38 -3.95 -86.04
CA ALA A 14 -10.92 -3.79 -87.38
C ALA A 14 -11.11 -2.28 -87.65
N SER A 15 -10.23 -1.68 -88.44
CA SER A 15 -10.36 -0.27 -88.87
C SER A 15 -11.68 -0.06 -89.62
N HIS A 16 -12.38 1.04 -89.33
CA HIS A 16 -13.75 1.42 -89.73
C HIS A 16 -14.06 1.55 -91.24
N LYS A 17 -13.69 0.59 -92.11
CA LYS A 17 -14.01 0.67 -93.55
C LYS A 17 -14.40 -0.70 -94.13
N TRP A 18 -15.62 -1.11 -93.83
CA TRP A 18 -16.19 -2.39 -94.30
C TRP A 18 -17.46 -2.22 -95.16
N LEU A 19 -18.01 -1.01 -95.27
CA LEU A 19 -19.15 -0.67 -96.15
C LEU A 19 -18.80 0.46 -97.12
N LYS A 20 -19.35 0.41 -98.34
CA LYS A 20 -19.21 1.48 -99.36
C LYS A 20 -19.56 2.86 -98.76
N PRO A 21 -18.85 3.94 -99.12
CA PRO A 21 -19.01 5.28 -98.52
C PRO A 21 -20.44 5.87 -98.58
N GLN A 22 -21.28 5.35 -99.47
CA GLN A 22 -22.62 5.87 -99.74
C GLN A 22 -23.69 5.43 -98.72
N PHE A 23 -23.32 4.54 -97.79
CA PHE A 23 -24.21 4.01 -96.73
C PHE A 23 -23.77 4.39 -95.30
N GLN A 24 -22.73 5.23 -95.14
CA GLN A 24 -22.10 5.46 -93.83
C GLN A 24 -22.76 6.55 -92.96
N SER A 25 -23.61 7.42 -93.52
CA SER A 25 -24.21 8.55 -92.79
C SER A 25 -25.53 8.25 -92.05
N HIS A 26 -26.15 7.09 -92.27
CA HIS A 26 -27.41 6.70 -91.60
C HIS A 26 -27.39 5.32 -90.91
N LEU A 27 -26.22 4.78 -90.58
CA LEU A 27 -26.12 3.53 -89.83
C LEU A 27 -26.02 3.82 -88.31
N SER A 28 -27.10 3.52 -87.58
CA SER A 28 -27.20 3.67 -86.11
C SER A 28 -26.00 3.03 -85.41
N SER A 29 -25.51 3.67 -84.32
CA SER A 29 -24.40 3.16 -83.50
C SER A 29 -24.62 1.70 -83.09
N HIS A 30 -25.87 1.34 -82.84
CA HIS A 30 -26.28 -0.01 -82.47
C HIS A 30 -25.97 -1.07 -83.55
N VAL A 31 -26.16 -0.75 -84.83
CA VAL A 31 -25.83 -1.68 -85.93
C VAL A 31 -24.33 -1.84 -86.06
N LYS A 32 -23.56 -0.76 -85.84
CA LYS A 32 -22.09 -0.83 -85.85
C LYS A 32 -21.56 -1.68 -84.70
N GLU A 33 -22.14 -1.56 -83.51
CA GLU A 33 -21.78 -2.39 -82.35
C GLU A 33 -22.14 -3.85 -82.57
N LEU A 34 -23.31 -4.14 -83.14
CA LEU A 34 -23.73 -5.52 -83.45
C LEU A 34 -22.78 -6.20 -84.44
N VAL A 35 -22.49 -5.53 -85.56
CA VAL A 35 -21.56 -6.06 -86.58
C VAL A 35 -20.14 -6.19 -86.01
N GLN A 36 -19.68 -5.24 -85.19
CA GLN A 36 -18.40 -5.38 -84.50
C GLN A 36 -18.38 -6.52 -83.48
N GLY A 37 -19.49 -6.78 -82.79
CA GLY A 37 -19.65 -7.87 -81.85
C GLY A 37 -19.52 -9.23 -82.55
N ILE A 38 -20.24 -9.42 -83.65
CA ILE A 38 -20.18 -10.63 -84.50
C ILE A 38 -18.75 -10.88 -84.98
N ILE A 39 -18.11 -9.87 -85.57
CA ILE A 39 -16.73 -10.02 -86.08
C ILE A 39 -15.74 -10.37 -84.96
N LYS A 40 -15.87 -9.71 -83.80
CA LYS A 40 -14.99 -9.98 -82.64
C LYS A 40 -15.22 -11.38 -82.07
N GLY A 41 -16.47 -11.79 -81.92
CA GLY A 41 -16.86 -13.10 -81.40
C GLY A 41 -16.29 -14.22 -82.28
N GLU A 42 -16.56 -14.18 -83.58
CA GLU A 42 -16.09 -15.20 -84.52
C GLU A 42 -14.56 -15.25 -84.64
N THR A 43 -13.90 -14.08 -84.62
CA THR A 43 -12.43 -14.03 -84.64
C THR A 43 -11.83 -14.61 -83.36
N GLN A 44 -12.47 -14.41 -82.20
CA GLN A 44 -12.04 -15.01 -80.94
C GLN A 44 -12.19 -16.54 -80.95
N VAL A 45 -13.31 -17.05 -81.45
CA VAL A 45 -13.54 -18.50 -81.58
C VAL A 45 -12.50 -19.13 -82.50
N LEU A 46 -12.16 -18.49 -83.61
CA LEU A 46 -11.10 -18.96 -84.50
C LEU A 46 -9.71 -18.88 -83.87
N ALA A 47 -9.42 -17.82 -83.11
CA ALA A 47 -8.14 -17.69 -82.40
C ALA A 47 -7.97 -18.72 -81.25
N MET A 48 -9.05 -19.30 -80.74
CA MET A 48 -8.98 -20.42 -79.79
C MET A 48 -8.69 -21.76 -80.47
N LEU A 49 -9.16 -21.93 -81.71
CA LEU A 49 -9.00 -23.18 -82.47
C LEU A 49 -7.64 -23.27 -83.18
N VAL A 50 -7.06 -22.13 -83.55
CA VAL A 50 -5.79 -22.04 -84.26
C VAL A 50 -4.71 -21.65 -83.27
N THR A 51 -3.57 -22.35 -83.29
CA THR A 51 -2.45 -22.01 -82.41
C THR A 51 -1.79 -20.70 -82.84
N MET A 52 -1.19 -19.99 -81.88
CA MET A 52 -0.61 -18.66 -82.13
C MET A 52 0.45 -18.69 -83.24
N GLU A 53 1.21 -19.78 -83.34
CA GLU A 53 2.22 -20.02 -84.36
C GLU A 53 1.63 -20.15 -85.78
N GLU A 54 0.46 -20.78 -85.93
CA GLU A 54 -0.25 -20.89 -87.21
C GLU A 54 -0.87 -19.55 -87.63
N ILE A 55 -1.37 -18.76 -86.67
CA ILE A 55 -1.90 -17.40 -86.92
C ILE A 55 -0.79 -16.48 -87.44
N PHE A 56 0.43 -16.59 -86.86
CA PHE A 56 1.58 -15.78 -87.27
C PHE A 56 2.18 -16.20 -88.62
N ARG A 57 2.20 -17.50 -88.94
CA ARG A 57 2.82 -18.02 -90.17
C ARG A 57 1.90 -17.98 -91.39
N GLY A 58 0.60 -18.19 -91.18
CA GLY A 58 -0.41 -18.39 -92.23
C GLY A 58 -1.42 -17.24 -92.35
N THR A 59 -0.97 -15.98 -92.42
CA THR A 59 -1.87 -14.80 -92.37
C THR A 59 -2.96 -14.80 -93.45
N LYS A 60 -2.71 -15.41 -94.63
CA LYS A 60 -3.68 -15.50 -95.72
C LYS A 60 -4.79 -16.54 -95.45
N GLU A 61 -4.42 -17.72 -94.97
CA GLU A 61 -5.37 -18.80 -94.65
C GLU A 61 -6.25 -18.42 -93.46
N PHE A 62 -5.66 -17.79 -92.44
CA PHE A 62 -6.40 -17.25 -91.31
C PHE A 62 -7.41 -16.20 -91.75
N LYS A 63 -6.99 -15.25 -92.61
CA LYS A 63 -7.88 -14.21 -93.16
C LYS A 63 -9.05 -14.81 -93.94
N GLN A 64 -8.80 -15.87 -94.72
CA GLN A 64 -9.83 -16.54 -95.50
C GLN A 64 -10.84 -17.28 -94.60
N LYS A 65 -10.36 -18.03 -93.60
CA LYS A 65 -11.23 -18.72 -92.62
C LYS A 65 -12.08 -17.74 -91.79
N VAL A 66 -11.49 -16.62 -91.36
CA VAL A 66 -12.23 -15.55 -90.65
C VAL A 66 -13.28 -14.94 -91.56
N PHE A 67 -12.94 -14.67 -92.82
CA PHE A 67 -13.88 -14.09 -93.78
C PHE A 67 -15.05 -15.02 -94.08
N GLU A 68 -14.81 -16.31 -94.31
CA GLU A 68 -15.86 -17.30 -94.59
C GLU A 68 -16.84 -17.42 -93.42
N LYS A 69 -16.34 -17.54 -92.18
CA LYS A 69 -17.21 -17.65 -90.99
C LYS A 69 -18.00 -16.39 -90.73
N VAL A 70 -17.36 -15.22 -90.78
CA VAL A 70 -18.04 -13.94 -90.58
C VAL A 70 -19.08 -13.69 -91.66
N GLN A 71 -18.81 -14.07 -92.91
CA GLN A 71 -19.78 -13.89 -94.00
C GLN A 71 -21.01 -14.80 -93.82
N LEU A 72 -20.86 -16.03 -93.31
CA LEU A 72 -22.00 -16.90 -92.98
C LEU A 72 -22.93 -16.25 -91.94
N GLU A 73 -22.37 -15.65 -90.89
CA GLU A 73 -23.17 -14.95 -89.87
C GLU A 73 -23.76 -13.63 -90.35
N LEU A 74 -23.13 -12.96 -91.31
CA LEU A 74 -23.62 -11.70 -91.86
C LEU A 74 -24.66 -11.91 -92.98
N ASN A 75 -24.67 -13.07 -93.64
CA ASN A 75 -25.65 -13.43 -94.66
C ASN A 75 -27.09 -13.41 -94.11
N GLN A 76 -27.30 -13.83 -92.86
CA GLN A 76 -28.64 -13.81 -92.23
C GLN A 76 -29.18 -12.38 -92.05
N PHE A 77 -28.29 -11.38 -92.03
CA PHE A 77 -28.63 -9.96 -91.95
C PHE A 77 -28.59 -9.26 -93.32
N GLY A 78 -28.36 -10.00 -94.41
CA GLY A 78 -28.23 -9.46 -95.76
C GLY A 78 -26.99 -8.57 -95.97
N LEU A 79 -25.97 -8.70 -95.11
CA LEU A 79 -24.76 -7.87 -95.15
C LEU A 79 -23.60 -8.60 -95.83
N LEU A 80 -22.91 -7.91 -96.73
CA LEU A 80 -21.76 -8.43 -97.48
C LEU A 80 -20.48 -7.71 -97.05
N VAL A 81 -19.45 -8.48 -96.72
CA VAL A 81 -18.14 -7.95 -96.35
C VAL A 81 -17.38 -7.62 -97.63
N TYR A 82 -17.19 -6.33 -97.91
CA TYR A 82 -16.60 -5.90 -99.18
C TYR A 82 -15.07 -5.98 -99.20
N ASN A 83 -14.40 -5.66 -98.09
CA ASN A 83 -12.94 -5.75 -97.97
C ASN A 83 -12.53 -5.84 -96.51
N ALA A 84 -11.44 -6.58 -96.24
CA ALA A 84 -10.97 -6.89 -94.90
C ALA A 84 -9.47 -6.71 -94.72
N ASN A 85 -9.04 -6.07 -93.63
CA ASN A 85 -7.62 -5.99 -93.25
C ASN A 85 -7.41 -6.42 -91.79
N VAL A 86 -6.43 -7.30 -91.57
CA VAL A 86 -5.97 -7.74 -90.24
C VAL A 86 -4.68 -6.98 -89.93
N LYS A 87 -4.59 -6.36 -88.75
CA LYS A 87 -3.36 -5.68 -88.29
C LYS A 87 -2.41 -6.71 -87.68
N GLN A 88 -1.12 -6.64 -88.01
CA GLN A 88 -0.09 -7.48 -87.41
C GLN A 88 0.04 -7.20 -85.90
N LEU A 89 0.25 -8.26 -85.13
CA LEU A 89 0.60 -8.20 -83.71
C LEU A 89 2.13 -8.06 -83.59
N VAL A 90 2.59 -7.11 -82.78
CA VAL A 90 4.00 -6.88 -82.43
C VAL A 90 4.13 -7.03 -80.91
N ASP A 91 5.18 -7.72 -80.44
CA ASP A 91 5.38 -8.08 -79.03
C ASP A 91 5.51 -6.88 -78.07
N ILE A 92 5.05 -7.08 -76.83
CA ILE A 92 4.82 -6.07 -75.78
C ILE A 92 6.08 -5.81 -74.91
N ASP A 93 7.25 -6.31 -75.31
CA ASP A 93 8.44 -6.30 -74.44
C ASP A 93 9.15 -4.94 -74.28
N VAL A 94 8.80 -3.91 -75.05
CA VAL A 94 9.52 -2.61 -75.03
C VAL A 94 8.89 -1.56 -74.08
N ALA A 95 7.68 -1.78 -73.56
CA ALA A 95 6.99 -0.79 -72.72
C ALA A 95 7.15 -1.01 -71.19
N GLU A 96 7.49 -2.22 -70.73
CA GLU A 96 7.61 -2.53 -69.29
C GLU A 96 8.88 -1.97 -68.62
N ALA A 97 9.93 -1.69 -69.41
CA ALA A 97 11.22 -1.26 -68.86
C ALA A 97 11.22 0.17 -68.27
N LYS A 98 10.33 1.06 -68.72
CA LYS A 98 10.30 2.46 -68.21
C LYS A 98 9.46 2.63 -66.94
N MET A 99 8.50 1.74 -66.65
CA MET A 99 7.67 1.86 -65.43
C MET A 99 8.32 1.26 -64.17
N LYS A 100 9.25 0.31 -64.30
CA LYS A 100 9.96 -0.28 -63.13
C LYS A 100 10.96 0.67 -62.46
N GLY A 101 11.49 1.67 -63.17
CA GLY A 101 12.46 2.64 -62.64
C GLY A 101 11.86 3.62 -61.62
N GLU A 102 10.72 4.25 -61.96
CA GLU A 102 10.10 5.27 -61.08
C GLU A 102 9.36 4.66 -59.87
N ILE A 103 8.90 3.41 -59.97
CA ILE A 103 8.23 2.70 -58.87
C ILE A 103 9.25 2.19 -57.84
N GLY A 104 10.46 1.81 -58.27
CA GLY A 104 11.54 1.36 -57.36
C GLY A 104 12.07 2.46 -56.43
N ALA A 105 12.21 3.69 -56.92
CA ALA A 105 12.69 4.82 -56.11
C ALA A 105 11.72 5.22 -55.00
N LYS A 106 10.40 5.20 -55.28
CA LYS A 106 9.36 5.48 -54.27
C LYS A 106 9.16 4.35 -53.25
N LEU A 107 9.43 3.10 -53.62
CA LEU A 107 9.37 1.96 -52.70
C LEU A 107 10.54 1.95 -51.71
N HIS A 108 11.75 2.37 -52.10
CA HIS A 108 12.88 2.51 -51.18
C HIS A 108 12.69 3.67 -50.19
N GLU A 109 12.14 4.81 -50.61
CA GLU A 109 11.77 5.89 -49.66
C GLU A 109 10.65 5.45 -48.69
N GLY A 110 9.65 4.71 -49.18
CA GLY A 110 8.58 4.16 -48.34
C GLY A 110 9.09 3.14 -47.32
N GLN A 111 9.93 2.19 -47.73
CA GLN A 111 10.47 1.15 -46.84
C GLN A 111 11.45 1.71 -45.79
N THR A 112 12.30 2.68 -46.16
CA THR A 112 13.24 3.31 -45.22
C THR A 112 12.51 4.18 -44.17
N ARG A 113 11.36 4.76 -44.55
CA ARG A 113 10.49 5.53 -43.65
C ARG A 113 9.66 4.64 -42.72
N ILE A 114 9.21 3.47 -43.18
CA ILE A 114 8.49 2.49 -42.34
C ILE A 114 9.43 1.89 -41.28
N ILE A 115 10.66 1.50 -41.64
CA ILE A 115 11.62 0.92 -40.68
C ILE A 115 12.02 1.94 -39.60
N SER A 116 12.32 3.18 -39.96
CA SER A 116 12.64 4.23 -38.98
C SER A 116 11.45 4.58 -38.06
N THR A 117 10.22 4.55 -38.56
CA THR A 117 9.01 4.80 -37.76
C THR A 117 8.69 3.61 -36.84
N GLN A 118 8.92 2.37 -37.29
CA GLN A 118 8.66 1.15 -36.53
C GLN A 118 9.74 0.91 -35.45
N SER A 119 11.02 1.16 -35.75
CA SER A 119 12.13 1.12 -34.78
C SER A 119 12.05 2.26 -33.75
N GLN A 120 11.56 3.45 -34.11
CA GLN A 120 11.27 4.51 -33.13
C GLN A 120 10.05 4.19 -32.25
N GLY A 121 9.05 3.49 -32.78
CA GLY A 121 7.89 3.03 -32.01
C GLY A 121 8.25 1.99 -30.95
N GLU A 122 9.10 1.03 -31.30
CA GLU A 122 9.62 0.02 -30.36
C GLU A 122 10.54 0.63 -29.30
N GLY A 123 11.46 1.51 -29.68
CA GLY A 123 12.33 2.23 -28.73
C GLY A 123 11.54 3.05 -27.70
N LYS A 124 10.52 3.80 -28.15
CA LYS A 124 9.64 4.58 -27.25
C LYS A 124 8.81 3.69 -26.33
N LYS A 125 8.38 2.51 -26.78
CA LYS A 125 7.60 1.58 -25.96
C LYS A 125 8.45 0.96 -24.85
N GLU A 126 9.71 0.66 -25.15
CA GLU A 126 10.65 0.12 -24.16
C GLU A 126 11.13 1.20 -23.19
N GLU A 127 11.35 2.42 -23.66
CA GLU A 127 11.67 3.57 -22.79
C GLU A 127 10.50 3.93 -21.86
N ILE A 128 9.25 3.85 -22.35
CA ILE A 128 8.05 4.02 -21.52
C ILE A 128 7.95 2.91 -20.48
N LYS A 129 8.16 1.64 -20.84
CA LYS A 129 8.15 0.52 -19.87
C LYS A 129 9.23 0.69 -18.82
N VAL A 130 10.47 1.03 -19.21
CA VAL A 130 11.58 1.26 -18.27
C VAL A 130 11.24 2.40 -17.34
N LYS A 131 10.73 3.53 -17.86
CA LYS A 131 10.33 4.68 -17.05
C LYS A 131 9.17 4.37 -16.11
N THR A 132 8.21 3.57 -16.55
CA THR A 132 7.11 3.09 -15.71
C THR A 132 7.63 2.17 -14.61
N ASN A 133 8.54 1.23 -14.91
CA ASN A 133 9.12 0.32 -13.93
C ASN A 133 9.99 1.04 -12.90
N VAL A 134 10.81 2.02 -13.33
CA VAL A 134 11.61 2.87 -12.43
C VAL A 134 10.68 3.62 -11.48
N ARG A 135 9.58 4.19 -11.97
CA ARG A 135 8.62 4.92 -11.14
C ARG A 135 7.86 4.02 -10.16
N ILE A 136 7.51 2.79 -10.57
CA ILE A 136 6.90 1.80 -9.67
C ILE A 136 7.89 1.44 -8.55
N TYR A 137 9.16 1.25 -8.89
CA TYR A 137 10.21 0.92 -7.93
C TYR A 137 10.52 2.07 -6.97
N GLU A 138 10.57 3.31 -7.45
CA GLU A 138 10.71 4.52 -6.62
C GLU A 138 9.53 4.65 -5.65
N ASN A 139 8.29 4.50 -6.13
CA ASN A 139 7.11 4.53 -5.27
C ASN A 139 7.10 3.41 -4.21
N GLN A 140 7.55 2.20 -4.56
CA GLN A 140 7.69 1.10 -3.60
C GLN A 140 8.78 1.38 -2.56
N LYS A 141 9.95 1.87 -2.99
CA LYS A 141 11.02 2.29 -2.08
C LYS A 141 10.58 3.40 -1.13
N GLU A 142 9.85 4.39 -1.63
CA GLU A 142 9.30 5.47 -0.80
C GLU A 142 8.26 4.94 0.20
N ALA A 143 7.37 4.03 -0.23
CA ALA A 143 6.41 3.38 0.67
C ALA A 143 7.11 2.58 1.79
N ASP A 144 8.11 1.77 1.45
CA ASP A 144 8.90 0.98 2.41
C ASP A 144 9.62 1.89 3.42
N VAL A 145 10.16 3.02 2.96
CA VAL A 145 10.84 4.00 3.83
C VAL A 145 9.85 4.69 4.77
N VAL A 146 8.65 5.03 4.30
CA VAL A 146 7.61 5.64 5.14
C VAL A 146 7.13 4.65 6.20
N GLU A 147 6.91 3.38 5.83
CA GLU A 147 6.51 2.34 6.76
C GLU A 147 7.59 2.09 7.83
N ALA A 148 8.85 1.93 7.43
CA ALA A 148 9.97 1.75 8.35
C ALA A 148 10.13 2.94 9.32
N ASN A 149 9.89 4.17 8.85
CA ASN A 149 9.94 5.37 9.69
C ASN A 149 8.76 5.45 10.68
N ALA A 150 7.56 5.03 10.27
CA ALA A 150 6.40 4.94 11.15
C ALA A 150 6.63 3.91 12.28
N ASP A 151 7.15 2.73 11.92
CA ASP A 151 7.55 1.68 12.86
C ASP A 151 8.66 2.13 13.83
N LEU A 152 9.63 2.90 13.34
CA LEU A 152 10.68 3.46 14.18
C LEU A 152 10.09 4.47 15.18
N ALA A 153 9.11 5.28 14.77
CA ALA A 153 8.44 6.25 15.64
C ALA A 153 7.59 5.59 16.73
N THR A 154 6.84 4.53 16.39
CA THR A 154 6.08 3.74 17.38
C THR A 154 7.02 2.99 18.33
N LYS A 155 8.12 2.41 17.83
CA LYS A 155 9.13 1.76 18.69
C LYS A 155 9.87 2.74 19.60
N LYS A 156 10.19 3.96 19.11
CA LYS A 156 10.81 5.02 19.92
C LYS A 156 9.88 5.52 21.02
N SER A 157 8.61 5.75 20.71
CA SER A 157 7.60 6.17 21.69
C SER A 157 7.32 5.06 22.71
N ALA A 158 7.17 3.80 22.28
CA ALA A 158 7.03 2.65 23.18
C ALA A 158 8.22 2.52 24.14
N LYS A 159 9.46 2.61 23.63
CA LYS A 159 10.67 2.61 24.48
C LYS A 159 10.67 3.78 25.48
N ALA A 160 10.31 4.98 25.04
CA ALA A 160 10.24 6.15 25.93
C ALA A 160 9.21 5.99 27.06
N VAL A 161 8.06 5.38 26.79
CA VAL A 161 7.04 5.06 27.81
C VAL A 161 7.58 4.05 28.81
N THR A 162 8.16 2.94 28.34
CA THR A 162 8.70 1.90 29.24
C THR A 162 9.84 2.40 30.14
N ILE A 163 10.70 3.29 29.64
CA ILE A 163 11.78 3.89 30.46
C ILE A 163 11.19 4.78 31.55
N ARG A 164 10.21 5.62 31.21
CA ARG A 164 9.53 6.50 32.18
C ARG A 164 8.76 5.71 33.23
N GLU A 165 8.09 4.63 32.85
CA GLU A 165 7.42 3.74 33.81
C GLU A 165 8.41 3.08 34.76
N ALA A 166 9.55 2.59 34.25
CA ALA A 166 10.61 2.01 35.08
C ALA A 166 11.26 3.03 36.03
N GLU A 167 11.47 4.28 35.58
CA GLU A 167 11.95 5.37 36.42
C GLU A 167 10.95 5.72 37.53
N LEU A 168 9.67 5.84 37.18
CA LEU A 168 8.61 6.13 38.14
C LEU A 168 8.46 5.02 39.19
N GLN A 169 8.57 3.75 38.77
CA GLN A 169 8.52 2.60 39.67
C GLN A 169 9.66 2.63 40.70
N ARG A 170 10.89 2.93 40.27
CA ARG A 170 12.04 3.07 41.17
C ARG A 170 11.86 4.24 42.15
N GLU A 171 11.24 5.33 41.70
CA GLU A 171 10.95 6.49 42.56
C GLU A 171 9.95 6.14 43.66
N VAL A 172 8.86 5.46 43.31
CA VAL A 172 7.83 5.00 44.27
C VAL A 172 8.44 4.05 45.30
N GLU A 173 9.29 3.11 44.89
CA GLU A 173 9.99 2.21 45.82
C GLU A 173 10.92 2.98 46.77
N ARG A 174 11.63 4.00 46.28
CA ARG A 174 12.47 4.85 47.15
C ARG A 174 11.63 5.66 48.13
N MET A 175 10.53 6.25 47.68
CA MET A 175 9.64 7.03 48.54
C MET A 175 8.98 6.16 49.62
N THR A 176 8.55 4.95 49.26
CA THR A 176 7.91 4.03 50.22
C THR A 176 8.90 3.50 51.26
N THR A 177 10.16 3.22 50.88
CA THR A 177 11.19 2.79 51.84
C THR A 177 11.56 3.91 52.81
N LEU A 178 11.76 5.15 52.32
CA LEU A 178 12.03 6.32 53.17
C LEU A 178 10.89 6.58 54.16
N THR A 179 9.65 6.63 53.68
CA THR A 179 8.47 6.83 54.53
C THR A 179 8.34 5.73 55.58
N ARG A 180 8.66 4.47 55.24
CA ARG A 180 8.65 3.35 56.19
C ARG A 180 9.73 3.53 57.26
N THR A 181 10.93 3.94 56.88
CA THR A 181 12.03 4.18 57.84
C THR A 181 11.71 5.34 58.77
N GLU A 182 11.16 6.45 58.26
CA GLU A 182 10.74 7.59 59.09
C GLU A 182 9.65 7.20 60.08
N LYS A 183 8.66 6.42 59.64
CA LYS A 183 7.62 5.91 60.55
C LYS A 183 8.20 5.01 61.64
N SER A 184 9.17 4.16 61.30
CA SER A 184 9.86 3.30 62.28
C SER A 184 10.62 4.13 63.31
N THR A 185 11.42 5.10 62.86
CA THR A 185 12.23 5.94 63.77
C THR A 185 11.36 6.81 64.67
N ILE A 186 10.24 7.34 64.16
CA ILE A 186 9.26 8.08 64.96
C ILE A 186 8.61 7.16 66.00
N ALA A 187 8.23 5.93 65.62
CA ALA A 187 7.64 4.97 66.55
C ALA A 187 8.63 4.52 67.64
N GLU A 188 9.89 4.28 67.28
CA GLU A 188 10.96 3.93 68.22
C GLU A 188 11.26 5.09 69.19
N ALA A 189 11.34 6.33 68.69
CA ALA A 189 11.52 7.51 69.53
C ALA A 189 10.34 7.73 70.49
N PHE A 190 9.10 7.54 70.02
CA PHE A 190 7.91 7.64 70.86
C PHE A 190 7.91 6.56 71.95
N PHE A 191 8.23 5.31 71.60
CA PHE A 191 8.34 4.22 72.56
C PHE A 191 9.39 4.51 73.64
N TYR A 192 10.57 4.99 73.24
CA TYR A 192 11.64 5.35 74.18
C TYR A 192 11.24 6.49 75.12
N ALA A 193 10.53 7.50 74.62
CA ALA A 193 10.02 8.60 75.44
C ALA A 193 9.00 8.10 76.48
N CYS A 194 8.04 7.27 76.07
CA CYS A 194 7.07 6.67 76.99
C CYS A 194 7.73 5.78 78.05
N GLN A 195 8.73 4.99 77.66
CA GLN A 195 9.49 4.16 78.58
C GLN A 195 10.17 5.00 79.67
N GLN A 196 10.86 6.08 79.29
CA GLN A 196 11.52 6.94 80.28
C GLN A 196 10.54 7.61 81.24
N VAL A 197 9.35 8.00 80.78
CA VAL A 197 8.30 8.55 81.64
C VAL A 197 7.81 7.50 82.64
N ALA A 198 7.50 6.29 82.17
CA ALA A 198 7.06 5.20 83.03
C ALA A 198 8.14 4.79 84.05
N ASP A 199 9.40 4.72 83.64
CA ASP A 199 10.52 4.41 84.52
C ASP A 199 10.73 5.51 85.57
N ALA A 200 10.57 6.79 85.19
CA ALA A 200 10.64 7.91 86.12
C ALA A 200 9.50 7.88 87.15
N GLU A 201 8.27 7.58 86.73
CA GLU A 201 7.12 7.42 87.62
C GLU A 201 7.31 6.26 88.60
N LEU A 202 7.78 5.10 88.11
CA LEU A 202 8.09 3.94 88.94
C LEU A 202 9.18 4.27 89.96
N TYR A 203 10.23 4.97 89.54
CA TYR A 203 11.31 5.39 90.44
C TYR A 203 10.82 6.36 91.51
N ALA A 204 9.98 7.34 91.14
CA ALA A 204 9.39 8.28 92.08
C ALA A 204 8.53 7.55 93.13
N LYS A 205 7.63 6.65 92.69
CA LYS A 205 6.80 5.85 93.60
C LYS A 205 7.61 4.93 94.50
N LYS A 206 8.67 4.32 93.97
CA LYS A 206 9.59 3.52 94.76
C LYS A 206 10.27 4.35 95.85
N LYS A 207 10.73 5.56 95.52
CA LYS A 207 11.35 6.47 96.50
C LYS A 207 10.38 6.99 97.56
N GLU A 208 9.14 7.29 97.17
CA GLU A 208 8.07 7.62 98.11
C GLU A 208 7.82 6.47 99.09
N ALA A 209 7.71 5.23 98.59
CA ALA A 209 7.50 4.06 99.43
C ALA A 209 8.70 3.78 100.34
N GLU A 210 9.93 3.89 99.85
CA GLU A 210 11.16 3.82 100.66
C GLU A 210 11.16 4.88 101.76
N GLY A 211 10.74 6.12 101.46
CA GLY A 211 10.63 7.19 102.45
C GLY A 211 9.64 6.87 103.57
N ILE A 212 8.46 6.36 103.22
CA ILE A 212 7.44 5.93 104.21
C ILE A 212 7.98 4.78 105.06
N MET A 213 8.66 3.80 104.44
CA MET A 213 9.27 2.68 105.15
C MET A 213 10.33 3.16 106.15
N VAL A 214 11.19 4.11 105.77
CA VAL A 214 12.20 4.68 106.67
C VAL A 214 11.55 5.44 107.82
N LEU A 215 10.50 6.22 107.56
CA LEU A 215 9.75 6.91 108.62
C LEU A 215 9.10 5.91 109.59
N ALA A 216 8.46 4.86 109.07
CA ALA A 216 7.84 3.82 109.90
C ALA A 216 8.89 3.05 110.71
N GLN A 217 10.05 2.74 110.11
CA GLN A 217 11.18 2.13 110.81
C GLN A 217 11.74 3.06 111.89
N ALA A 218 11.90 4.36 111.60
CA ALA A 218 12.37 5.33 112.57
C ALA A 218 11.40 5.47 113.75
N GLN A 219 10.09 5.49 113.49
CA GLN A 219 9.06 5.42 114.53
C GLN A 219 9.19 4.13 115.35
N GLY A 220 9.30 2.96 114.70
CA GLY A 220 9.48 1.68 115.38
C GLY A 220 10.73 1.64 116.27
N VAL A 221 11.86 2.14 115.77
CA VAL A 221 13.11 2.25 116.54
C VAL A 221 12.94 3.22 117.71
N TYR A 222 12.35 4.38 117.51
CA TYR A 222 12.08 5.35 118.57
C TYR A 222 11.22 4.75 119.69
N LEU A 223 10.12 4.08 119.32
CA LEU A 223 9.25 3.38 120.26
C LEU A 223 10.00 2.29 121.04
N ARG A 224 10.81 1.49 120.34
CA ARG A 224 11.61 0.43 120.96
C ARG A 224 12.63 1.00 121.95
N THR A 225 13.37 2.04 121.57
CA THR A 225 14.36 2.69 122.43
C THR A 225 13.72 3.28 123.68
N LEU A 226 12.55 3.91 123.57
CA LEU A 226 11.81 4.41 124.73
C LEU A 226 11.33 3.27 125.65
N LEU A 227 10.81 2.19 125.07
CA LEU A 227 10.37 1.03 125.84
C LEU A 227 11.54 0.41 126.62
N GLU A 228 12.70 0.28 125.99
CA GLU A 228 13.93 -0.20 126.61
C GLU A 228 14.40 0.73 127.74
N ALA A 229 14.40 2.05 127.52
CA ALA A 229 14.76 3.05 128.53
C ALA A 229 13.83 3.02 129.77
N LEU A 230 12.56 2.65 129.58
CA LEU A 230 11.57 2.47 130.65
C LEU A 230 11.58 1.05 131.25
N GLY A 231 12.58 0.23 130.93
CA GLY A 231 12.73 -1.12 131.47
C GLY A 231 11.66 -2.11 130.98
N GLY A 232 11.06 -1.87 129.82
CA GLY A 232 9.99 -2.70 129.26
C GLY A 232 8.59 -2.43 129.81
N ASN A 233 8.40 -1.37 130.61
CA ASN A 233 7.09 -1.05 131.18
C ASN A 233 6.17 -0.36 130.15
N TYR A 234 5.29 -1.15 129.53
CA TYR A 234 4.34 -0.69 128.53
C TYR A 234 3.38 0.41 129.03
N SER A 235 2.91 0.32 130.28
CA SER A 235 1.96 1.30 130.84
C SER A 235 2.57 2.69 130.90
N ALA A 236 3.81 2.80 131.37
CA ALA A 236 4.52 4.07 131.44
C ALA A 236 4.79 4.68 130.04
N LEU A 237 5.13 3.84 129.06
CA LEU A 237 5.33 4.29 127.68
C LEU A 237 4.02 4.82 127.07
N ARG A 238 2.91 4.12 127.29
CA ARG A 238 1.58 4.52 126.82
C ARG A 238 1.17 5.86 127.41
N ASP A 239 1.34 6.03 128.72
CA ASP A 239 0.99 7.27 129.41
C ASP A 239 1.84 8.44 128.89
N TYR A 240 3.15 8.24 128.71
CA TYR A 240 4.04 9.22 128.12
C TYR A 240 3.59 9.65 126.71
N MET A 241 3.20 8.69 125.86
CA MET A 241 2.69 9.00 124.52
C MET A 241 1.36 9.75 124.54
N MET A 242 0.44 9.40 125.44
CA MET A 242 -0.83 10.11 125.57
C MET A 242 -0.63 11.56 126.02
N ILE A 243 0.34 11.80 126.91
CA ILE A 243 0.71 13.14 127.36
C ILE A 243 1.40 13.93 126.24
N ASN A 244 2.45 13.38 125.61
CA ASN A 244 3.22 14.07 124.59
C ASN A 244 2.41 14.30 123.30
N GLY A 245 1.58 13.33 122.91
CA GLY A 245 0.65 13.47 121.79
C GLY A 245 -0.50 14.44 122.04
N GLY A 246 -0.59 15.05 123.23
CA GLY A 246 -1.65 16.00 123.58
C GLY A 246 -3.05 15.38 123.60
N MET A 247 -3.15 14.05 123.73
CA MET A 247 -4.43 13.33 123.64
C MET A 247 -5.42 13.84 124.69
N PHE A 248 -4.96 14.16 125.90
CA PHE A 248 -5.81 14.69 126.96
C PHE A 248 -6.42 16.04 126.59
N GLN A 249 -5.65 16.95 125.99
CA GLN A 249 -6.16 18.24 125.51
C GLN A 249 -7.21 18.05 124.41
N GLN A 250 -6.96 17.11 123.48
CA GLN A 250 -7.93 16.77 122.44
C GLN A 250 -9.19 16.13 123.02
N MET A 251 -9.06 15.28 124.04
CA MET A 251 -10.19 14.66 124.74
C MET A 251 -11.07 15.70 125.43
N ASP A 252 -10.46 16.68 126.09
CA ASP A 252 -11.16 17.78 126.74
C ASP A 252 -11.94 18.62 125.72
N ILE A 253 -11.32 18.92 124.57
CA ILE A 253 -11.98 19.61 123.47
C ILE A 253 -13.17 18.81 122.94
N VAL A 254 -12.99 17.51 122.66
CA VAL A 254 -14.07 16.64 122.16
C VAL A 254 -15.22 16.53 123.17
N LYS A 255 -14.91 16.39 124.45
CA LYS A 255 -15.90 16.36 125.53
C LYS A 255 -16.72 17.65 125.55
N ALA A 256 -16.06 18.81 125.48
CA ALA A 256 -16.72 20.11 125.40
C ALA A 256 -17.61 20.25 124.15
N TYR A 257 -17.21 19.69 123.00
CA TYR A 257 -18.05 19.64 121.80
C TYR A 257 -19.27 18.73 121.98
N LEU A 258 -19.10 17.53 122.53
CA LEU A 258 -20.20 16.58 122.76
C LEU A 258 -21.23 17.11 123.75
N GLU A 259 -20.79 17.85 124.77
CA GLU A 259 -21.67 18.51 125.74
C GLU A 259 -22.47 19.67 125.13
N ARG A 260 -22.03 20.24 124.00
CA ARG A 260 -22.78 21.28 123.25
C ARG A 260 -23.78 20.73 122.24
N VAL A 261 -23.64 19.46 121.84
CA VAL A 261 -24.49 18.80 120.82
C VAL A 261 -25.64 18.00 121.46
N LYS A 262 -25.59 17.79 122.78
CA LYS A 262 -26.70 17.24 123.58
C LYS A 262 -27.64 18.35 124.05
#